data_AF-A0A959T2C4-F1
#
_entry.id   AF-A0A959T2C4-F1
#
_cell.length_a   1.000
_cell.length_b   1.000
_cell.length_c   1.000
_cell.angle_alpha   90.00
_cell.angle_beta   90.00
_cell.angle_gamma   90.00
#
_symmetry.space_group_name_H-M   'P 1'
#
loop_
_entity.id
_entity.type
_entity.pdbx_description
1 polymer ?
#
loop_
_entity_poly.entity_id
_entity_poly.type
_entity_poly.pdbx_seq_one_letter_code
_entity_poly.pdbx_strand_id
1 'polypeptide(L)'
;MNLLNKIFRARHQDAGPPLDQPVLEQPQAPEPHAPEIPLSTFVELEAPATNSTPESLARLKALSERDLTEQGRQAGYQYHDMAVCRNMEETIRAEMQRALDVELERITLDLAKLDREIARLKGEESMAATLKTLQTQREYLNTRQVKYFEQHFQIAGAGGFADYPIATFRAGFMQGYNAYLEASNLLDQYRMA
;
A
#
# COMPACT_ATOMS: atom_id res chain seq x y z
N MET A 1 51.25 25.00 -56.62
CA MET A 1 52.67 24.87 -56.98
C MET A 1 53.41 24.20 -55.84
N ASN A 2 54.33 23.33 -56.22
CA ASN A 2 54.89 22.24 -55.43
C ASN A 2 56.26 22.64 -54.84
N LEU A 3 56.83 21.74 -54.03
CA LEU A 3 58.26 21.55 -53.78
C LEU A 3 58.92 22.22 -52.55
N LEU A 4 59.23 21.36 -51.57
CA LEU A 4 60.61 20.85 -51.42
C LEU A 4 61.70 21.91 -51.61
N ASN A 5 61.86 22.83 -50.66
CA ASN A 5 63.06 23.66 -50.60
C ASN A 5 63.30 24.23 -49.20
N LYS A 6 63.53 23.34 -48.22
CA LYS A 6 64.25 23.69 -46.98
C LYS A 6 64.75 22.43 -46.27
N ILE A 7 65.36 21.54 -47.05
CA ILE A 7 66.45 20.71 -46.53
C ILE A 7 67.68 21.63 -46.49
N PHE A 8 68.41 21.57 -45.39
CA PHE A 8 69.82 21.97 -45.18
C PHE A 8 70.07 23.03 -44.09
N ARG A 9 70.85 22.55 -43.10
CA ARG A 9 71.78 23.25 -42.21
C ARG A 9 71.24 23.85 -40.91
N ALA A 10 71.34 23.05 -39.84
CA ALA A 10 72.34 23.30 -38.78
C ALA A 10 72.53 22.00 -37.96
N ARG A 11 73.71 21.35 -38.11
CA ARG A 11 74.69 21.07 -37.03
C ARG A 11 74.14 20.27 -35.85
N HIS A 12 74.33 18.95 -35.77
CA HIS A 12 75.53 18.20 -35.35
C HIS A 12 76.12 18.58 -33.98
N GLN A 13 76.39 17.52 -33.20
CA GLN A 13 77.06 17.37 -31.90
C GLN A 13 76.07 17.26 -30.74
N ASP A 14 75.98 16.17 -29.96
CA ASP A 14 76.91 15.06 -29.69
C ASP A 14 76.10 13.79 -29.35
N ALA A 15 76.42 12.65 -29.97
CA ALA A 15 77.16 11.51 -29.40
C ALA A 15 76.32 10.63 -28.45
N GLY A 16 75.96 9.43 -28.92
CA GLY A 16 75.27 8.37 -28.19
C GLY A 16 76.16 7.63 -27.17
N PRO A 17 75.95 6.34 -26.83
CA PRO A 17 75.19 5.30 -27.56
C PRO A 17 74.33 4.41 -26.58
N PRO A 18 73.99 3.14 -26.87
CA PRO A 18 72.94 2.75 -27.81
C PRO A 18 72.01 1.61 -27.30
N LEU A 19 70.93 1.38 -28.05
CA LEU A 19 70.33 0.08 -28.46
C LEU A 19 69.98 -0.98 -27.39
N ASP A 20 68.68 -1.29 -27.32
CA ASP A 20 68.20 -2.58 -27.85
C ASP A 20 66.71 -2.47 -28.29
N GLN A 21 66.50 -2.63 -29.59
CA GLN A 21 65.27 -3.10 -30.25
C GLN A 21 65.60 -4.52 -30.77
N PRO A 22 64.67 -5.44 -31.11
CA PRO A 22 63.39 -5.19 -31.80
C PRO A 22 62.24 -6.10 -31.28
N VAL A 23 61.02 -6.05 -31.82
CA VAL A 23 60.47 -6.96 -32.86
C VAL A 23 59.10 -6.34 -33.22
N LEU A 24 58.91 -5.82 -34.46
CA LEU A 24 58.12 -6.41 -35.58
C LEU A 24 56.70 -6.81 -35.16
N GLU A 25 55.59 -6.57 -35.87
CA GLU A 25 55.19 -6.09 -37.20
C GLU A 25 53.66 -5.84 -37.03
N GLN A 26 53.15 -4.64 -37.31
CA GLN A 26 52.34 -4.28 -38.50
C GLN A 26 50.88 -4.81 -38.57
N PRO A 27 49.98 -4.09 -39.31
CA PRO A 27 48.64 -3.72 -38.84
C PRO A 27 47.51 -4.39 -39.63
N GLN A 28 46.28 -4.40 -39.09
CA GLN A 28 45.04 -4.41 -39.89
C GLN A 28 43.80 -4.07 -39.04
N ALA A 29 43.03 -3.08 -39.50
CA ALA A 29 41.71 -2.72 -38.97
C ALA A 29 40.67 -3.81 -39.32
N PRO A 30 39.57 -3.91 -38.54
CA PRO A 30 38.28 -3.51 -39.11
C PRO A 30 37.30 -2.85 -38.11
N GLU A 31 36.62 -1.80 -38.58
CA GLU A 31 35.18 -1.47 -38.50
C GLU A 31 34.32 -1.63 -37.21
N PRO A 32 33.18 -0.92 -37.12
CA PRO A 32 32.75 -0.20 -35.91
C PRO A 32 31.95 -1.07 -34.94
N HIS A 33 32.33 -1.04 -33.66
CA HIS A 33 31.52 -1.64 -32.60
C HIS A 33 30.31 -0.76 -32.30
N ALA A 34 29.13 -1.30 -32.62
CA ALA A 34 27.84 -0.87 -32.11
C ALA A 34 27.83 -0.84 -30.56
N PRO A 35 27.05 0.05 -29.93
CA PRO A 35 27.13 0.27 -28.49
C PRO A 35 26.70 -0.98 -27.73
N GLU A 36 27.62 -1.55 -26.95
CA GLU A 36 27.30 -2.52 -25.91
C GLU A 36 26.49 -1.80 -24.83
N ILE A 37 25.18 -1.97 -24.86
CA ILE A 37 24.30 -1.61 -23.75
C ILE A 37 24.67 -2.58 -22.62
N PRO A 38 25.25 -2.12 -21.49
CA PRO A 38 25.58 -3.02 -20.40
C PRO A 38 24.30 -3.66 -19.86
N LEU A 39 24.32 -4.99 -19.75
CA LEU A 39 23.35 -5.86 -19.08
C LEU A 39 23.28 -5.58 -17.56
N SER A 40 23.07 -4.32 -17.18
CA SER A 40 22.73 -3.89 -15.82
C SER A 40 21.22 -3.70 -15.65
N THR A 41 20.42 -4.14 -16.62
CA THR A 41 18.96 -4.23 -16.56
C THR A 41 18.50 -5.47 -15.79
N PHE A 42 19.04 -5.65 -14.59
CA PHE A 42 18.29 -6.33 -13.54
C PHE A 42 17.95 -5.26 -12.51
N VAL A 43 17.05 -4.36 -12.91
CA VAL A 43 16.10 -3.84 -11.93
C VAL A 43 15.30 -5.07 -11.55
N GLU A 44 15.70 -5.69 -10.45
CA GLU A 44 14.85 -6.53 -9.64
C GLU A 44 13.68 -5.62 -9.25
N LEU A 45 12.69 -5.53 -10.14
CA LEU A 45 11.40 -4.96 -9.84
C LEU A 45 10.84 -5.89 -8.76
N GLU A 46 11.15 -5.56 -7.51
CA GLU A 46 10.20 -5.82 -6.44
C GLU A 46 8.84 -5.42 -6.99
N ALA A 47 7.94 -6.40 -7.09
CA ALA A 47 6.56 -6.15 -7.45
C ALA A 47 6.12 -4.92 -6.64
N PRO A 48 5.53 -3.88 -7.25
CA PRO A 48 5.18 -2.67 -6.53
C PRO A 48 4.26 -3.11 -5.41
N ALA A 49 4.79 -3.06 -4.17
CA ALA A 49 4.04 -3.34 -2.98
C ALA A 49 2.74 -2.56 -3.14
N THR A 50 1.62 -3.27 -3.15
CA THR A 50 0.30 -2.65 -3.00
C THR A 50 0.44 -1.73 -1.80
N ASN A 51 0.45 -0.41 -2.02
CA ASN A 51 0.56 0.62 -0.98
C ASN A 51 -0.74 0.70 -0.16
N SER A 52 -1.32 -0.46 0.14
CA SER A 52 -2.05 -0.62 1.38
C SER A 52 -1.03 -0.40 2.48
N THR A 53 -1.00 0.78 3.10
CA THR A 53 -0.38 0.88 4.41
C THR A 53 -1.02 -0.22 5.25
N PRO A 54 -0.24 -1.20 5.74
CA PRO A 54 -0.78 -2.34 6.48
C PRO A 54 -1.67 -1.89 7.64
N GLU A 55 -1.42 -0.70 8.15
CA GLU A 55 -2.12 -0.02 9.22
C GLU A 55 -3.60 0.24 8.98
N SER A 56 -4.02 0.68 7.79
CA SER A 56 -5.41 1.09 7.57
C SER A 56 -6.34 -0.11 7.34
N LEU A 57 -5.83 -1.16 6.69
CA LEU A 57 -6.51 -2.45 6.58
C LEU A 57 -6.54 -3.16 7.95
N ALA A 58 -5.42 -3.14 8.69
CA ALA A 58 -5.36 -3.67 10.04
C ALA A 58 -6.34 -2.95 10.96
N ARG A 59 -6.52 -1.63 10.81
CA ARG A 59 -7.50 -0.85 11.56
C ARG A 59 -8.93 -1.27 11.25
N LEU A 60 -9.30 -1.39 9.97
CA LEU A 60 -10.65 -1.82 9.59
C LEU A 60 -10.96 -3.22 10.14
N LYS A 61 -10.00 -4.14 10.02
CA LYS A 61 -10.11 -5.49 10.58
C LYS A 61 -10.26 -5.46 12.10
N ALA A 62 -9.39 -4.73 12.79
CA ALA A 62 -9.40 -4.60 14.25
C ALA A 62 -10.73 -4.01 14.75
N LEU A 63 -11.31 -3.04 14.05
CA LEU A 63 -12.63 -2.51 14.39
C LEU A 63 -13.73 -3.54 14.17
N SER A 64 -13.67 -4.32 13.09
CA SER A 64 -14.73 -5.30 12.75
C SER A 64 -14.74 -6.52 13.66
N GLU A 65 -13.59 -6.86 14.24
CA GLU A 65 -13.40 -8.00 15.15
C GLU A 65 -13.40 -7.56 16.62
N ARG A 66 -13.69 -6.28 16.91
CA ARG A 66 -13.64 -5.74 18.27
C ARG A 66 -14.80 -6.28 19.10
N ASP A 67 -14.47 -7.05 20.14
CA ASP A 67 -15.43 -7.43 21.18
C ASP A 67 -15.67 -6.24 22.12
N LEU A 68 -16.91 -5.78 22.18
CA LEU A 68 -17.34 -4.63 22.98
C LEU A 68 -18.19 -5.04 24.19
N THR A 69 -18.24 -6.33 24.55
CA THR A 69 -19.09 -6.84 25.63
C THR A 69 -18.84 -6.13 26.96
N GLU A 70 -17.58 -6.01 27.39
CA GLU A 70 -17.28 -5.38 28.68
C GLU A 70 -17.60 -3.88 28.69
N GLN A 71 -17.32 -3.18 27.58
CA GLN A 71 -17.67 -1.77 27.42
C GLN A 71 -19.19 -1.56 27.46
N GLY A 72 -19.93 -2.45 26.80
CA GLY A 72 -21.39 -2.51 26.87
C GLY A 72 -21.87 -2.72 28.31
N ARG A 73 -21.33 -3.73 29.01
CA ARG A 73 -21.70 -4.06 30.39
C ARG A 73 -21.51 -2.89 31.34
N GLN A 74 -20.39 -2.19 31.24
CA GLN A 74 -20.15 -0.98 32.04
C GLN A 74 -21.16 0.12 31.72
N ALA A 75 -21.42 0.38 30.43
CA ALA A 75 -22.39 1.39 30.00
C ALA A 75 -23.81 1.06 30.47
N GLY A 76 -24.25 -0.19 30.35
CA GLY A 76 -25.57 -0.64 30.82
C GLY A 76 -25.74 -0.48 32.33
N TYR A 77 -24.70 -0.82 33.10
CA TYR A 77 -24.70 -0.65 34.54
C TYR A 77 -24.52 0.82 34.96
N GLN A 78 -24.06 1.73 34.11
CA GLN A 78 -23.84 3.12 34.49
C GLN A 78 -25.01 4.04 34.10
N TYR A 79 -25.54 3.88 32.89
CA TYR A 79 -26.48 4.85 32.31
C TYR A 79 -27.93 4.42 32.44
N HIS A 80 -28.18 3.11 32.49
CA HIS A 80 -29.52 2.55 32.65
C HIS A 80 -30.55 3.02 31.60
N ASP A 81 -30.10 3.40 30.41
CA ASP A 81 -30.93 4.00 29.38
C ASP A 81 -30.69 3.40 28.00
N MET A 82 -31.75 2.84 27.41
CA MET A 82 -31.70 2.26 26.07
C MET A 82 -31.45 3.29 24.97
N ALA A 83 -31.77 4.57 25.18
CA ALA A 83 -31.41 5.63 24.26
C ALA A 83 -29.88 5.83 24.21
N VAL A 84 -29.20 5.74 25.36
CA VAL A 84 -27.72 5.76 25.42
C VAL A 84 -27.14 4.56 24.70
N CYS A 85 -27.70 3.36 24.85
CA CYS A 85 -27.28 2.18 24.09
C CYS A 85 -27.33 2.44 22.58
N ARG A 86 -28.45 2.98 22.07
CA ARG A 86 -28.61 3.29 20.63
C ARG A 86 -27.59 4.32 20.14
N ASN A 87 -27.37 5.40 20.89
CA ASN A 87 -26.39 6.43 20.53
C ASN A 87 -24.95 5.86 20.48
N MET A 88 -24.61 4.94 21.39
CA MET A 88 -23.31 4.27 21.38
C MET A 88 -23.18 3.30 20.19
N GLU A 89 -24.24 2.58 19.82
CA GLU A 89 -24.26 1.78 18.58
C GLU A 89 -24.07 2.64 17.32
N GLU A 90 -24.72 3.80 17.25
CA GLU A 90 -24.54 4.76 16.15
C GLU A 90 -23.09 5.27 16.09
N THR A 91 -22.46 5.48 17.24
CA THR A 91 -21.04 5.87 17.32
C THR A 91 -20.13 4.76 16.78
N ILE A 92 -20.41 3.50 17.11
CA ILE A 92 -19.69 2.33 16.57
C ILE A 92 -19.84 2.26 15.05
N ARG A 93 -21.06 2.45 14.53
CA ARG A 93 -21.32 2.49 13.07
C ARG A 93 -20.53 3.62 12.40
N ALA A 94 -20.54 4.82 12.98
CA ALA A 94 -19.84 5.98 12.43
C ALA A 94 -18.32 5.77 12.41
N GLU A 95 -17.74 5.14 13.43
CA GLU A 95 -16.31 4.81 13.45
C GLU A 95 -15.96 3.80 12.34
N MET A 96 -16.79 2.76 12.16
CA MET A 96 -16.61 1.79 11.09
C MET A 96 -16.72 2.44 9.70
N GLN A 97 -17.71 3.31 9.52
CA GLN A 97 -17.93 4.00 8.25
C GLN A 97 -16.74 4.89 7.88
N ARG A 98 -16.21 5.67 8.83
CA ARG A 98 -14.99 6.46 8.61
C ARG A 98 -13.79 5.60 8.23
N ALA A 99 -13.64 4.42 8.83
CA ALA A 99 -12.55 3.52 8.49
C ALA A 99 -12.69 2.95 7.06
N LEU A 100 -13.92 2.65 6.63
CA LEU A 100 -14.21 2.24 5.26
C LEU A 100 -13.98 3.35 4.25
N ASP A 101 -14.38 4.59 4.56
CA ASP A 101 -14.18 5.74 3.68
C ASP A 101 -12.70 5.95 3.37
N VAL A 102 -11.85 5.85 4.39
CA VAL A 102 -10.39 5.93 4.23
C VAL A 102 -9.85 4.81 3.33
N GLU A 103 -10.33 3.57 3.50
CA GLU A 103 -9.92 2.46 2.63
C GLU A 103 -10.40 2.64 1.18
N LEU A 104 -11.63 3.12 0.98
CA LEU A 104 -12.20 3.38 -0.34
C LEU A 104 -11.45 4.51 -1.06
N GLU A 105 -11.12 5.60 -0.37
CA GLU A 105 -10.31 6.68 -0.91
C GLU A 105 -8.93 6.16 -1.33
N ARG A 106 -8.28 5.35 -0.49
CA ARG A 106 -6.97 4.76 -0.82
C ARG A 106 -7.05 3.87 -2.05
N ILE A 107 -8.03 2.97 -2.13
CA ILE A 107 -8.22 2.10 -3.29
C ILE A 107 -8.45 2.94 -4.56
N THR A 108 -9.21 4.02 -4.46
CA THR A 108 -9.45 4.94 -5.58
C THR A 108 -8.16 5.59 -6.08
N LEU A 109 -7.30 6.05 -5.15
CA LEU A 109 -5.99 6.60 -5.50
C LEU A 109 -5.05 5.56 -6.13
N ASP A 110 -5.03 4.35 -5.60
CA ASP A 110 -4.20 3.27 -6.13
C ASP A 110 -4.66 2.80 -7.52
N LEU A 111 -5.97 2.72 -7.75
CA LEU A 111 -6.53 2.46 -9.08
C LEU A 111 -6.12 3.55 -10.08
N ALA A 112 -6.20 4.83 -9.70
CA ALA A 112 -5.79 5.93 -10.57
C ALA A 112 -4.29 5.88 -10.91
N LYS A 113 -3.43 5.45 -9.98
CA LYS A 113 -2.00 5.23 -10.25
C LYS A 113 -1.79 4.09 -11.23
N LEU A 114 -2.47 2.95 -11.01
CA LEU A 114 -2.39 1.80 -11.91
C LEU A 114 -2.88 2.13 -13.31
N ASP A 115 -3.97 2.89 -13.44
CA ASP A 115 -4.51 3.33 -14.73
C ASP A 115 -3.50 4.17 -15.52
N ARG A 116 -2.79 5.09 -14.86
CA ARG A 116 -1.72 5.88 -15.48
C ARG A 116 -0.54 5.01 -15.92
N GLU A 117 -0.12 4.07 -15.08
CA GLU A 117 1.00 3.19 -15.36
C GLU A 117 0.70 2.22 -16.52
N ILE A 118 -0.50 1.64 -16.53
CA ILE A 118 -0.99 0.80 -17.64
C ILE A 118 -1.04 1.61 -18.93
N ALA A 119 -1.53 2.85 -18.89
CA ALA A 119 -1.58 3.71 -20.07
C ALA A 119 -0.17 4.07 -20.60
N ARG A 120 0.79 4.28 -19.71
CA ARG A 120 2.20 4.58 -20.05
C ARG A 120 2.86 3.43 -20.79
N LEU A 121 2.68 2.20 -20.30
CA LEU A 121 3.31 1.01 -20.86
C LEU A 121 2.57 0.45 -22.10
N LYS A 122 1.40 1.01 -22.43
CA LYS A 122 0.56 0.54 -23.53
C LYS A 122 1.23 0.82 -24.87
N GLY A 123 1.63 -0.25 -25.57
CA GLY A 123 2.29 -0.18 -26.88
C GLY A 123 3.73 -0.67 -26.89
N GLU A 124 4.31 -0.95 -25.73
CA GLU A 124 5.64 -1.58 -25.61
C GLU A 124 5.48 -3.10 -25.56
N GLU A 125 5.75 -3.81 -26.67
CA GLU A 125 5.66 -5.28 -26.74
C GLU A 125 6.57 -5.98 -25.72
N SER A 126 7.73 -5.39 -25.40
CA SER A 126 8.66 -5.89 -24.40
C SER A 126 8.09 -5.86 -22.97
N MET A 127 7.03 -5.09 -22.71
CA MET A 127 6.42 -4.92 -21.39
C MET A 127 5.11 -5.71 -21.21
N ALA A 128 4.78 -6.61 -22.14
CA ALA A 128 3.52 -7.37 -22.11
C ALA A 128 3.29 -8.15 -20.80
N ALA A 129 4.34 -8.73 -20.21
CA ALA A 129 4.24 -9.44 -18.93
C ALA A 129 3.92 -8.48 -17.76
N THR A 130 4.60 -7.34 -17.70
CA THR A 130 4.37 -6.29 -16.69
C THR A 130 2.95 -5.72 -16.81
N LEU A 131 2.50 -5.42 -18.03
CA LEU A 131 1.15 -4.96 -18.32
C LEU A 131 0.09 -5.94 -17.78
N LYS A 132 0.28 -7.25 -18.00
CA LYS A 132 -0.62 -8.27 -17.49
C LYS A 132 -0.68 -8.26 -15.95
N THR A 133 0.47 -8.18 -15.28
CA THR A 133 0.53 -8.09 -13.81
C THR A 133 -0.22 -6.88 -13.27
N LEU A 134 0.00 -5.71 -13.87
CA LEU A 134 -0.68 -4.47 -13.47
C LEU A 134 -2.21 -4.55 -13.70
N GLN A 135 -2.64 -5.16 -14.81
CA GLN A 135 -4.05 -5.39 -15.09
C GLN A 135 -4.69 -6.32 -14.05
N THR A 136 -4.03 -7.41 -13.67
CA THR A 136 -4.50 -8.31 -12.60
C THR A 136 -4.59 -7.57 -11.26
N GLN A 137 -3.60 -6.75 -10.92
CA GLN A 137 -3.62 -5.95 -9.68
C GLN A 137 -4.78 -4.95 -9.68
N ARG A 138 -5.03 -4.30 -10.82
CA ARG A 138 -6.16 -3.37 -11.00
C ARG A 138 -7.50 -4.08 -10.78
N GLU A 139 -7.67 -5.27 -11.38
CA GLU A 139 -8.91 -6.05 -11.24
C GLU A 139 -9.14 -6.52 -9.80
N TYR A 140 -8.06 -6.92 -9.12
CA TYR A 140 -8.10 -7.23 -7.69
C TYR A 140 -8.56 -6.03 -6.85
N LEU A 141 -7.97 -4.85 -7.06
CA LEU A 141 -8.37 -3.63 -6.33
C LEU A 141 -9.80 -3.22 -6.64
N ASN A 142 -10.25 -3.34 -7.88
CA ASN A 142 -11.61 -3.03 -8.28
C ASN A 142 -12.64 -3.95 -7.60
N THR A 143 -12.36 -5.26 -7.58
CA THR A 143 -13.17 -6.25 -6.85
C THR A 143 -13.27 -5.90 -5.36
N ARG A 144 -12.15 -5.48 -4.76
CA ARG A 144 -12.11 -5.08 -3.36
C ARG A 144 -12.88 -3.78 -3.11
N GLN A 145 -12.80 -2.81 -4.02
CA GLN A 145 -13.56 -1.57 -3.97
C GLN A 145 -15.06 -1.83 -3.93
N VAL A 146 -15.55 -2.67 -4.84
CA VAL A 146 -16.97 -3.07 -4.90
C VAL A 146 -17.41 -3.69 -3.58
N LYS A 147 -16.63 -4.63 -3.02
CA LYS A 147 -16.92 -5.22 -1.71
C LYS A 147 -17.00 -4.18 -0.59
N TYR A 148 -16.11 -3.20 -0.56
CA TYR A 148 -16.15 -2.15 0.46
C TYR A 148 -17.32 -1.18 0.28
N PHE A 149 -17.74 -0.90 -0.95
CA PHE A 149 -18.98 -0.18 -1.20
C PHE A 149 -20.20 -0.96 -0.68
N GLU A 150 -20.28 -2.27 -0.93
CA GLU A 150 -21.34 -3.13 -0.37
C GLU A 150 -21.38 -3.06 1.16
N GLN A 151 -20.21 -3.15 1.82
CA GLN A 151 -20.10 -3.04 3.27
C GLN A 151 -20.54 -1.66 3.78
N HIS A 152 -20.18 -0.59 3.07
CA HIS A 152 -20.60 0.77 3.40
C HIS A 152 -22.14 0.91 3.37
N PHE A 153 -22.82 0.31 2.39
CA PHE A 153 -24.29 0.26 2.37
C PHE A 153 -24.88 -0.57 3.51
N GLN A 154 -24.24 -1.69 3.86
CA GLN A 154 -24.73 -2.59 4.91
C GLN A 154 -24.68 -1.96 6.31
N ILE A 155 -23.66 -1.13 6.60
CA ILE A 155 -23.54 -0.45 7.91
C ILE A 155 -24.76 0.45 8.21
N ALA A 156 -25.36 1.04 7.17
CA ALA A 156 -26.58 1.84 7.31
C ALA A 156 -27.84 0.98 7.58
N GLY A 157 -27.84 -0.30 7.19
CA GLY A 157 -29.00 -1.19 7.21
C GLY A 157 -29.00 -2.26 8.31
N ALA A 158 -28.15 -2.15 9.32
CA ALA A 158 -27.92 -3.17 10.35
C ALA A 158 -27.22 -4.45 9.85
N GLY A 159 -26.23 -4.27 8.97
CA GLY A 159 -25.37 -5.34 8.46
C GLY A 159 -23.88 -4.94 8.39
N GLY A 160 -23.04 -5.90 8.03
CA GLY A 160 -21.67 -5.69 7.56
C GLY A 160 -20.63 -5.67 8.68
N PHE A 161 -19.49 -4.99 8.44
CA PHE A 161 -18.36 -4.97 9.38
C PHE A 161 -18.69 -4.43 10.78
N ALA A 162 -19.80 -3.71 10.96
CA ALA A 162 -20.23 -3.21 12.26
C ALA A 162 -21.07 -4.23 13.07
N ASP A 163 -21.49 -5.35 12.49
CA ASP A 163 -22.45 -6.25 13.14
C ASP A 163 -21.92 -6.89 14.42
N TYR A 164 -20.72 -7.47 14.35
CA TYR A 164 -20.10 -8.12 15.50
C TYR A 164 -19.84 -7.15 16.67
N PRO A 165 -19.20 -5.97 16.48
CA PRO A 165 -18.97 -5.04 17.58
C PRO A 165 -20.29 -4.49 18.15
N ILE A 166 -21.31 -4.27 17.32
CA ILE A 166 -22.63 -3.83 17.81
C ILE A 166 -23.34 -4.93 18.60
N ALA A 167 -23.31 -6.17 18.11
CA ALA A 167 -23.95 -7.30 18.78
C ALA A 167 -23.33 -7.57 20.16
N THR A 168 -21.99 -7.57 20.24
CA THR A 168 -21.27 -7.75 21.51
C THR A 168 -21.50 -6.60 22.46
N PHE A 169 -21.44 -5.35 21.98
CA PHE A 169 -21.76 -4.17 22.78
C PHE A 169 -23.17 -4.25 23.38
N ARG A 170 -24.19 -4.51 22.55
CA ARG A 170 -25.59 -4.60 22.99
C ARG A 170 -25.80 -5.72 23.99
N ALA A 171 -25.20 -6.89 23.75
CA ALA A 171 -25.28 -8.02 24.69
C ALA A 171 -24.70 -7.66 26.06
N GLY A 172 -23.53 -7.02 26.08
CA GLY A 172 -22.92 -6.46 27.28
C GLY A 172 -23.83 -5.45 27.97
N PHE A 173 -24.37 -4.49 27.22
CA PHE A 173 -25.27 -3.46 27.75
C PHE A 173 -26.45 -4.06 28.50
N MET A 174 -27.12 -5.05 27.93
CA MET A 174 -28.24 -5.72 28.59
C MET A 174 -27.83 -6.44 29.88
N GLN A 175 -26.64 -7.05 29.92
CA GLN A 175 -26.12 -7.68 31.14
C GLN A 175 -25.90 -6.63 32.24
N GLY A 176 -25.27 -5.51 31.91
CA GLY A 176 -25.05 -4.41 32.86
C GLY A 176 -26.33 -3.78 33.36
N TYR A 177 -27.28 -3.55 32.45
CA TYR A 177 -28.60 -3.01 32.77
C TYR A 177 -29.36 -3.91 33.74
N ASN A 178 -29.40 -5.22 33.48
CA ASN A 178 -30.07 -6.19 34.34
C ASN A 178 -29.41 -6.27 35.73
N ALA A 179 -28.08 -6.25 35.79
CA ALA A 179 -27.35 -6.24 37.07
C ALA A 179 -27.67 -4.99 37.91
N TYR A 180 -27.89 -3.84 37.27
CA TYR A 180 -28.37 -2.64 37.96
C TYR A 180 -29.78 -2.83 38.52
N LEU A 181 -30.71 -3.37 37.73
CA LEU A 181 -32.08 -3.62 38.18
C LEU A 181 -32.13 -4.60 39.36
N GLU A 182 -31.33 -5.67 39.33
CA GLU A 182 -31.20 -6.62 40.44
C GLU A 182 -30.68 -5.93 41.71
N ALA A 183 -29.65 -5.09 41.60
CA ALA A 183 -29.11 -4.33 42.71
C ALA A 183 -30.13 -3.33 43.30
N SER A 184 -30.89 -2.65 42.43
CA SER A 184 -31.94 -1.71 42.85
C SER A 184 -33.07 -2.43 43.59
N ASN A 185 -33.53 -3.57 43.05
CA ASN A 185 -34.58 -4.37 43.67
C ASN A 185 -34.18 -4.87 45.05
N LEU A 186 -32.91 -5.28 45.22
CA LEU A 186 -32.38 -5.73 46.50
C LEU A 186 -32.37 -4.58 47.52
N LEU A 187 -31.90 -3.40 47.13
CA LEU A 187 -31.90 -2.22 48.00
C LEU A 187 -33.32 -1.82 48.45
N ASP A 188 -34.30 -1.91 47.55
CA ASP A 188 -35.70 -1.59 47.88
C ASP A 188 -36.31 -2.60 48.85
N GLN A 189 -35.97 -3.90 48.73
CA GLN A 189 -36.39 -4.93 49.68
C GLN A 189 -35.83 -4.66 51.10
N TYR A 190 -34.57 -4.24 51.23
CA TYR A 190 -33.98 -3.90 52.53
C TYR A 190 -34.47 -2.57 53.11
N ARG A 191 -35.05 -1.67 52.30
CA ARG A 191 -35.64 -0.41 52.77
C ARG A 191 -37.07 -0.56 53.30
N MET A 192 -37.76 -1.64 52.93
CA MET A 192 -39.14 -1.91 53.33
C MET A 192 -39.27 -2.93 54.49
N ALA A 193 -38.16 -3.54 54.90
CA ALA A 193 -38.06 -4.44 56.06
C ALA A 193 -37.63 -3.66 57.32
#